data_AF-A0A7G8E3C1-F1
#
_entry.id   AF-A0A7G8E3C1-F1
#
_cell.length_a   1.000
_cell.length_b   1.000
_cell.length_c   1.000
_cell.angle_alpha   90.00
_cell.angle_beta   90.00
_cell.angle_gamma   90.00
#
_symmetry.space_group_name_H-M   'P 1'
#
loop_
_entity.id
_entity.type
_entity.pdbx_description
1 polymer ?
#
loop_
_entity_poly.entity_id
_entity_poly.type
_entity_poly.pdbx_seq_one_letter_code
_entity_poly.pdbx_strand_id
1 'polypeptide(L)'
;MRWPDPQQRGFALPLALTTSALLLLSSLSLQTLALHARQRSRQALATAQTLDAERSVAMVFQQHAAGAHACLLALPSSEWEGSDRCPGLNPGLLQSGRVADRDWQLLDWQPQGARAGILQLRWSDARQSRLDLELLP
;
A
#
# COMPACT_ATOMS: atom_id res chain seq x y z
N MET A 1 5.50 -54.45 41.78
CA MET A 1 6.24 -53.49 40.94
C MET A 1 7.04 -54.30 39.93
N ARG A 2 6.60 -54.31 38.66
CA ARG A 2 7.22 -55.08 37.57
C ARG A 2 8.23 -54.15 36.89
N TRP A 3 9.52 -54.44 37.04
CA TRP A 3 10.57 -53.79 36.27
C TRP A 3 10.51 -54.28 34.82
N PRO A 4 10.68 -53.41 33.81
CA PRO A 4 10.68 -53.82 32.41
C PRO A 4 11.97 -54.55 32.03
N ASP A 5 11.83 -55.56 31.16
CA ASP A 5 12.87 -56.48 30.69
C ASP A 5 14.07 -55.77 30.01
N PRO A 6 15.31 -56.24 30.23
CA PRO A 6 16.52 -55.64 29.68
C PRO A 6 16.69 -55.81 28.16
N GLN A 7 15.97 -56.74 27.51
CA GLN A 7 16.08 -56.98 26.06
C GLN A 7 15.40 -55.92 25.18
N GLN A 8 14.53 -55.06 25.72
CA GLN A 8 13.91 -53.96 24.95
C GLN A 8 14.78 -52.69 24.85
N ARG A 9 15.92 -52.64 25.55
CA ARG A 9 16.79 -51.46 25.62
C ARG A 9 17.56 -51.18 24.32
N GLY A 10 17.75 -52.18 23.45
CA GLY A 10 18.45 -52.02 22.17
C GLY A 10 17.62 -51.34 21.07
N PHE A 11 16.28 -51.46 21.11
CA PHE A 11 15.38 -50.88 20.11
C PHE A 11 14.70 -49.58 20.54
N ALA A 12 14.66 -49.28 21.84
CA ALA A 12 14.02 -48.07 22.34
C ALA A 12 14.76 -46.78 21.92
N LEU A 13 16.08 -46.84 21.82
CA LEU A 13 16.93 -45.68 21.52
C LEU A 13 16.76 -45.14 20.09
N PRO A 14 16.79 -45.97 19.02
CA PRO A 14 16.50 -45.49 17.67
C PRO A 14 15.03 -45.06 17.49
N LEU A 15 14.07 -45.68 18.19
CA LEU A 15 12.67 -45.26 18.17
C LEU A 15 12.44 -43.89 18.81
N ALA A 16 13.09 -43.62 19.95
CA ALA A 16 13.02 -42.31 20.59
C ALA A 16 13.64 -41.21 19.70
N LEU A 17 14.73 -41.53 18.99
CA LEU A 17 15.37 -40.61 18.06
C LEU A 17 14.49 -40.30 16.85
N THR A 18 13.87 -41.30 16.23
CA THR A 18 13.01 -41.08 15.04
C THR A 18 11.71 -40.34 15.39
N THR A 19 11.08 -40.69 16.51
CA THR A 19 9.88 -39.99 16.99
C THR A 19 10.18 -38.53 17.34
N SER A 20 11.28 -38.26 18.03
CA SER A 20 11.72 -36.89 18.32
C SER A 20 12.05 -36.13 17.04
N ALA A 21 12.73 -36.77 16.08
CA ALA A 21 13.04 -36.16 14.79
C ALA A 21 11.76 -35.78 14.02
N LEU A 22 10.74 -36.66 13.99
CA LEU A 22 9.45 -36.38 13.36
C LEU A 22 8.69 -35.25 14.07
N LEU A 23 8.75 -35.20 15.41
CA LEU A 23 8.15 -34.11 16.19
C LEU A 23 8.83 -32.77 15.92
N LEU A 24 10.16 -32.75 15.84
CA LEU A 24 10.91 -31.56 15.49
C LEU A 24 10.62 -31.11 14.04
N LEU A 25 10.56 -32.06 13.10
CA LEU A 25 10.28 -31.76 11.70
C LEU A 25 8.85 -31.23 11.50
N SER A 26 7.86 -31.82 12.20
CA SER A 26 6.47 -31.34 12.17
C SER A 26 6.30 -29.99 12.86
N SER A 27 7.03 -29.73 13.96
CA SER A 27 7.05 -28.42 14.60
C SER A 27 7.65 -27.35 13.68
N LEU A 28 8.80 -27.64 13.06
CA LEU A 28 9.46 -26.74 12.12
C LEU A 28 8.61 -26.46 10.88
N SER A 29 7.90 -27.45 10.34
CA SER A 29 7.02 -27.25 9.18
C SER A 29 5.85 -26.32 9.51
N LEU A 30 5.22 -26.48 10.68
CA LEU A 30 4.16 -25.59 11.16
C LEU A 30 4.67 -24.17 11.46
N GLN A 31 5.85 -24.04 12.06
CA GLN A 31 6.49 -22.74 12.31
C GLN A 31 6.77 -22.00 11.00
N THR A 32 7.32 -22.72 10.02
CA THR A 32 7.63 -22.16 8.69
C THR A 32 6.36 -21.73 7.96
N LEU A 33 5.31 -22.55 8.02
CA LEU A 33 4.00 -22.22 7.45
C LEU A 33 3.39 -20.97 8.13
N ALA A 34 3.45 -20.88 9.45
CA ALA A 34 2.93 -19.73 10.19
C ALA A 34 3.69 -18.43 9.85
N LEU A 35 5.02 -18.51 9.72
CA LEU A 35 5.84 -17.37 9.29
C LEU A 35 5.48 -16.92 7.86
N HIS A 36 5.35 -17.87 6.92
CA HIS A 36 4.94 -17.55 5.56
C HIS A 36 3.53 -16.96 5.48
N ALA A 37 2.57 -17.50 6.24
CA ALA A 37 1.22 -16.96 6.30
C ALA A 37 1.22 -15.52 6.82
N ARG A 38 1.99 -15.25 7.88
CA ARG A 38 2.14 -13.89 8.44
C ARG A 38 2.83 -12.94 7.46
N GLN A 39 3.83 -13.41 6.72
CA GLN A 39 4.50 -12.59 5.71
C GLN A 39 3.53 -12.21 4.59
N ARG A 40 2.74 -13.17 4.10
CA ARG A 40 1.72 -12.91 3.07
C ARG A 40 0.64 -11.95 3.56
N SER A 41 0.16 -12.09 4.79
CA SER A 41 -0.87 -11.18 5.32
C SER A 41 -0.34 -9.75 5.46
N ARG A 42 0.91 -9.57 5.92
CA ARG A 42 1.57 -8.26 5.99
C ARG A 42 1.71 -7.63 4.60
N GLN A 43 2.10 -8.41 3.61
CA GLN A 43 2.21 -7.92 2.23
C GLN A 43 0.84 -7.49 1.68
N ALA A 44 -0.19 -8.32 1.87
CA ALA A 44 -1.55 -8.00 1.44
C ALA A 44 -2.07 -6.71 2.10
N LEU A 45 -1.83 -6.53 3.40
CA LEU A 45 -2.19 -5.32 4.12
C LEU A 45 -1.45 -4.09 3.58
N ALA A 46 -0.13 -4.19 3.38
CA ALA A 46 0.67 -3.08 2.86
C ALA A 46 0.22 -2.65 1.46
N THR A 47 -0.13 -3.61 0.60
CA THR A 47 -0.71 -3.33 -0.73
C THR A 47 -2.06 -2.64 -0.61
N ALA A 48 -2.96 -3.15 0.24
CA ALA A 48 -4.28 -2.57 0.44
C ALA A 48 -4.19 -1.13 0.97
N GLN A 49 -3.31 -0.87 1.93
CA GLN A 49 -3.06 0.47 2.47
C GLN A 49 -2.51 1.43 1.41
N THR A 50 -1.65 0.94 0.50
CA THR A 50 -1.12 1.76 -0.59
C THR A 50 -2.23 2.17 -1.56
N LEU A 51 -3.08 1.21 -1.97
CA LEU A 51 -4.20 1.47 -2.87
C LEU A 51 -5.25 2.39 -2.24
N ASP A 52 -5.51 2.23 -0.94
CA ASP A 52 -6.46 3.06 -0.21
C ASP A 52 -5.95 4.51 -0.09
N ALA A 53 -4.65 4.70 0.16
CA ALA A 53 -4.03 6.02 0.16
C ALA A 53 -4.13 6.69 -1.22
N GLU A 54 -3.86 5.96 -2.30
CA GLU A 54 -3.98 6.48 -3.67
C GLU A 54 -5.42 6.90 -4.00
N ARG A 55 -6.40 6.07 -3.66
CA ARG A 55 -7.83 6.40 -3.83
C ARG A 55 -8.24 7.59 -2.98
N SER A 56 -7.71 7.70 -1.76
CA SER A 56 -7.98 8.83 -0.87
C SER A 56 -7.44 10.14 -1.44
N VAL A 57 -6.21 10.15 -2.00
CA VAL A 57 -5.69 11.37 -2.66
C VAL A 57 -6.51 11.71 -3.89
N ALA A 58 -6.87 10.71 -4.71
CA ALA A 58 -7.74 10.94 -5.86
C ALA A 58 -9.04 11.64 -5.46
N MET A 59 -9.72 11.16 -4.42
CA MET A 59 -10.94 11.78 -3.90
C MET A 59 -10.71 13.19 -3.37
N VAL A 60 -9.68 13.40 -2.53
CA VAL A 60 -9.39 14.72 -1.96
C VAL A 60 -9.02 15.73 -3.05
N PHE A 61 -8.22 15.31 -4.03
CA PHE A 61 -7.86 16.12 -5.18
C PHE A 61 -9.12 16.52 -5.97
N GLN A 62 -9.99 15.55 -6.30
CA GLN A 62 -11.26 15.82 -6.98
C GLN A 62 -12.19 16.74 -6.19
N GLN A 63 -12.26 16.58 -4.86
CA GLN A 63 -13.07 17.43 -3.99
C GLN A 63 -12.58 18.88 -3.99
N HIS A 64 -11.27 19.10 -3.89
CA HIS A 64 -10.71 20.47 -3.96
C HIS A 64 -10.78 21.06 -5.36
N ALA A 65 -10.69 20.21 -6.38
CA ALA A 65 -10.74 20.63 -7.77
C ALA A 65 -12.17 20.88 -8.26
N ALA A 66 -13.19 20.43 -7.52
CA ALA A 66 -14.58 20.76 -7.80
C ALA A 66 -14.89 22.24 -7.57
N GLY A 67 -15.86 22.77 -8.30
CA GLY A 67 -16.33 24.15 -8.15
C GLY A 67 -15.32 25.17 -8.67
N ALA A 68 -14.85 26.07 -7.80
CA ALA A 68 -14.05 27.22 -8.20
C ALA A 68 -12.70 26.84 -8.84
N HIS A 69 -12.07 25.75 -8.40
CA HIS A 69 -10.79 25.28 -8.96
C HIS A 69 -10.94 24.42 -10.22
N ALA A 70 -12.15 24.18 -10.71
CA ALA A 70 -12.39 23.33 -11.88
C ALA A 70 -11.72 23.87 -13.14
N CYS A 71 -11.57 25.20 -13.25
CA CYS A 71 -10.89 25.81 -14.38
C CYS A 71 -9.39 25.43 -14.43
N LEU A 72 -8.74 25.19 -13.28
CA LEU A 72 -7.33 24.80 -13.21
C LEU A 72 -7.14 23.39 -13.78
N LEU A 73 -8.13 22.52 -13.65
CA LEU A 73 -8.05 21.16 -14.18
C LEU A 73 -7.99 21.10 -15.71
N ALA A 74 -8.46 22.14 -16.40
CA ALA A 74 -8.33 22.24 -17.87
C ALA A 74 -6.91 22.59 -18.33
N LEU A 75 -6.01 22.92 -17.40
CA LEU A 75 -4.65 23.35 -17.66
C LEU A 75 -3.65 22.37 -17.03
N PRO A 76 -2.46 22.19 -17.62
CA PRO A 76 -1.38 21.48 -16.94
C PRO A 76 -0.94 22.25 -15.69
N SER A 77 -0.46 21.54 -14.66
CA SER A 77 -0.08 22.20 -13.39
C SER A 77 1.03 23.24 -13.52
N SER A 78 1.87 23.12 -14.54
CA SER A 78 2.90 24.11 -14.88
C SER A 78 2.34 25.48 -15.24
N GLU A 79 1.07 25.55 -15.66
CA GLU A 79 0.39 26.79 -16.08
C GLU A 79 -0.57 27.32 -15.02
N TRP A 80 -0.66 26.70 -13.84
CA TRP A 80 -1.59 27.16 -12.79
C TRP A 80 -1.16 28.49 -12.16
N GLU A 81 0.14 28.70 -11.99
CA GLU A 81 0.67 29.91 -11.40
C GLU A 81 0.54 31.09 -12.38
N GLY A 82 -0.25 32.11 -12.00
CA GLY A 82 -0.44 33.30 -12.82
C GLY A 82 -1.37 33.10 -14.04
N SER A 83 -2.19 32.05 -14.06
CA SER A 83 -3.13 31.82 -15.16
C SER A 83 -4.21 32.89 -15.24
N ASP A 84 -4.27 33.61 -16.36
CA ASP A 84 -5.38 34.53 -16.68
C ASP A 84 -6.70 33.78 -16.91
N ARG A 85 -6.67 32.46 -17.19
CA ARG A 85 -7.88 31.65 -17.36
C ARG A 85 -8.54 31.30 -16.03
N CYS A 86 -7.79 31.39 -14.92
CA CYS A 86 -8.23 31.06 -13.57
C CYS A 86 -7.85 32.18 -12.59
N PRO A 87 -8.41 33.39 -12.76
CA PRO A 87 -7.97 34.55 -12.00
C PRO A 87 -8.30 34.41 -10.51
N GLY A 88 -7.30 34.67 -9.66
CA GLY A 88 -7.47 34.77 -8.20
C GLY A 88 -7.61 33.44 -7.45
N LEU A 89 -7.43 32.30 -8.12
CA LEU A 89 -7.47 30.99 -7.48
C LEU A 89 -6.10 30.59 -6.96
N ASN A 90 -6.06 30.05 -5.74
CA ASN A 90 -4.83 29.56 -5.14
C ASN A 90 -4.70 28.04 -5.39
N PRO A 91 -3.72 27.58 -6.18
CA PRO A 91 -3.54 26.16 -6.45
C PRO A 91 -2.98 25.36 -5.26
N GLY A 92 -2.64 26.01 -4.14
CA GLY A 92 -1.97 25.37 -3.00
C GLY A 92 -2.70 24.14 -2.45
N LEU A 93 -4.03 24.13 -2.46
CA LEU A 93 -4.85 23.00 -2.01
C LEU A 93 -4.78 21.77 -2.95
N LEU A 94 -4.37 21.97 -4.20
CA LEU A 94 -4.17 20.92 -5.21
C LEU A 94 -2.70 20.50 -5.31
N GLN A 95 -1.78 21.35 -4.85
CA GLN A 95 -0.33 21.10 -4.92
C GLN A 95 0.18 20.23 -3.78
N SER A 96 -0.50 20.17 -2.64
CA SER A 96 -0.09 19.32 -1.53
C SER A 96 -1.23 19.06 -0.55
N GLY A 97 -1.07 18.00 0.25
CA GLY A 97 -2.00 17.71 1.32
C GLY A 97 -1.54 16.50 2.14
N ARG A 98 -2.47 16.01 2.96
CA ARG A 98 -2.28 14.80 3.76
C ARG A 98 -3.48 13.88 3.58
N VAL A 99 -3.21 12.59 3.40
CA VAL A 99 -4.25 11.54 3.49
C VAL A 99 -3.79 10.48 4.47
N ALA A 100 -4.68 10.07 5.38
CA ALA A 100 -4.31 9.25 6.53
C ALA A 100 -3.07 9.84 7.23
N ASP A 101 -1.98 9.07 7.31
CA ASP A 101 -0.70 9.48 7.93
C ASP A 101 0.39 9.79 6.89
N ARG A 102 0.03 10.06 5.63
CA ARG A 102 0.99 10.31 4.55
C ARG A 102 0.78 11.67 3.93
N ASP A 103 1.81 12.50 4.00
CA ASP A 103 1.87 13.73 3.21
C ASP A 103 2.11 13.38 1.74
N TRP A 104 1.45 14.14 0.86
CA TRP A 104 1.61 14.06 -0.58
C TRP A 104 1.84 15.45 -1.17
N GLN A 105 2.56 15.48 -2.28
CA GLN A 105 2.83 16.68 -3.06
C GLN A 105 2.60 16.36 -4.53
N LEU A 106 1.94 17.28 -5.23
CA LEU A 106 1.79 17.24 -6.66
C LEU A 106 3.15 17.42 -7.32
N LEU A 107 3.50 16.48 -8.20
CA LEU A 107 4.62 16.65 -9.13
C LEU A 107 4.12 17.24 -10.44
N ASP A 108 3.03 16.69 -10.96
CA ASP A 108 2.49 17.09 -12.24
C ASP A 108 1.01 16.72 -12.38
N TRP A 109 0.25 17.57 -13.05
CA TRP A 109 -1.10 17.32 -13.51
C TRP A 109 -1.15 17.56 -15.02
N GLN A 110 -1.57 16.55 -15.77
CA GLN A 110 -1.75 16.65 -17.22
C GLN A 110 -3.20 16.36 -17.59
N PRO A 111 -3.97 17.34 -18.08
CA PRO A 111 -5.32 17.10 -18.55
C PRO A 111 -5.32 16.17 -19.77
N GLN A 112 -6.18 15.16 -19.74
CA GLN A 112 -6.51 14.29 -20.88
C GLN A 112 -7.94 14.60 -21.33
N GLY A 113 -8.09 15.71 -22.06
CA GLY A 113 -9.40 16.21 -22.48
C GLY A 113 -10.15 16.94 -21.35
N ALA A 114 -11.48 17.00 -21.44
CA ALA A 114 -12.28 17.87 -20.58
C ALA A 114 -12.60 17.28 -19.19
N ARG A 115 -12.48 15.95 -19.02
CA ARG A 115 -12.95 15.24 -17.81
C ARG A 115 -12.00 14.13 -17.36
N ALA A 116 -10.77 14.12 -17.82
CA ALA A 116 -9.78 13.17 -17.34
C ALA A 116 -8.41 13.83 -17.26
N GLY A 117 -7.49 13.23 -16.52
CA GLY A 117 -6.11 13.66 -16.48
C GLY A 117 -5.22 12.73 -15.69
N ILE A 118 -3.91 12.88 -15.88
CA ILE A 118 -2.90 12.14 -15.15
C ILE A 118 -2.46 12.99 -13.97
N LEU A 119 -2.58 12.42 -12.78
CA LEU A 119 -2.08 12.99 -11.54
C LEU A 119 -0.78 12.26 -11.13
N GLN A 120 0.34 12.98 -11.14
CA GLN A 120 1.62 12.49 -10.65
C GLN A 120 1.91 13.09 -9.28
N LEU A 121 2.21 12.23 -8.32
CA LEU A 121 2.35 12.58 -6.92
C LEU A 121 3.68 12.09 -6.38
N ARG A 122 4.22 12.83 -5.41
CA ARG A 122 5.30 12.40 -4.53
C ARG A 122 4.77 12.27 -3.11
N TRP A 123 5.02 11.13 -2.51
CA TRP A 123 4.70 10.84 -1.11
C TRP A 123 5.85 11.23 -0.18
N SER A 124 5.54 11.37 1.11
CA SER A 124 6.52 11.59 2.20
C SER A 124 7.64 10.54 2.28
N ASP A 125 7.40 9.30 1.83
CA ASP A 125 8.43 8.25 1.73
C ASP A 125 9.26 8.34 0.43
N ALA A 126 9.21 9.48 -0.27
CA ALA A 126 9.83 9.76 -1.56
C ALA A 126 9.33 8.89 -2.73
N ARG A 127 8.35 8.01 -2.49
CA ARG A 127 7.70 7.23 -3.54
C ARG A 127 6.94 8.16 -4.47
N GLN A 128 6.85 7.78 -5.74
CA GLN A 128 5.99 8.44 -6.70
C GLN A 128 4.83 7.53 -7.10
N SER A 129 3.65 8.12 -7.28
CA SER A 129 2.48 7.44 -7.84
C SER A 129 1.97 8.23 -9.03
N ARG A 130 1.48 7.50 -10.03
CA ARG A 130 0.80 8.05 -11.20
C ARG A 130 -0.62 7.50 -11.20
N LEU A 131 -1.60 8.38 -11.12
CA LEU A 131 -3.02 8.06 -11.06
C LEU A 131 -3.71 8.63 -12.29
N ASP A 132 -4.43 7.78 -13.02
CA ASP A 132 -5.33 8.24 -14.06
C ASP A 132 -6.66 8.60 -13.39
N LEU A 133 -7.04 9.88 -13.45
CA LEU A 133 -8.25 10.39 -12.84
C LEU A 133 -9.31 10.65 -13.89
N GLU A 134 -10.52 10.14 -13.64
CA GLU A 134 -11.74 10.59 -14.30
C GLU A 134 -12.45 11.59 -13.39
N LEU A 135 -12.62 12.81 -13.88
CA LEU A 135 -13.31 13.89 -13.19
C LEU A 135 -14.81 13.66 -13.30
N LEU A 136 -15.44 13.43 -12.15
CA LEU A 136 -16.89 13.29 -12.04
C LEU A 136 -17.57 14.63 -12.43
N PRO A 137 -18.73 14.58 -13.12
CA PRO A 137 -19.45 15.76 -13.61
C PRO A 137 -20.07 16.62 -12.50
#